data_AF-A0A2M7XUK4-F1
#
_entry.id   AF-A0A2M7XUK4-F1
#
_cell.length_a   1.000
_cell.length_b   1.000
_cell.length_c   1.000
_cell.angle_alpha   90.00
_cell.angle_beta   90.00
_cell.angle_gamma   90.00
#
_symmetry.space_group_name_H-M   'P 1'
#
loop_
_entity.id
_entity.type
_entity.pdbx_description
1 polymer ?
#
loop_
_entity_poly.entity_id
_entity_poly.type
_entity_poly.pdbx_seq_one_letter_code
_entity_poly.pdbx_strand_id
1 'polypeptide(L)'
;MKYYAHSLEGRPPSEWQDLEEHLLSVADSAAKFAALFGGEEWARLAGLWHDIGKYSNEFQHMLYEANGIESHLETKPGRPIHSQAGGHLAQQKLANGLDRVFCWLIMGHHAGLADYSTEVTGAKALSPKMVSPDASAEILKKVPDEIKNQPTPPAPNLLRNGADVSFFIRMLFSCVVDADFLDTEAFMDKDRGQLRNETTPRLTELL
;
A
#
# COMPACT_ATOMS: atom_id res chain seq x y z
N MET A 1 -14.31 -13.99 10.22
CA MET A 1 -15.07 -13.31 9.13
C MET A 1 -14.06 -13.08 8.02
N LYS A 2 -14.39 -13.39 6.77
CA LYS A 2 -13.46 -13.20 5.64
C LYS A 2 -13.48 -11.72 5.23
N TYR A 3 -12.32 -11.15 4.96
CA TYR A 3 -12.15 -9.78 4.48
C TYR A 3 -11.64 -9.83 3.04
N TYR A 4 -12.11 -8.90 2.22
CA TYR A 4 -11.75 -8.86 0.81
C TYR A 4 -11.01 -7.57 0.47
N ALA A 5 -10.00 -7.68 -0.38
CA ALA A 5 -9.30 -6.54 -0.94
C ALA A 5 -10.07 -5.95 -2.13
N HIS A 6 -10.59 -6.83 -3.00
CA HIS A 6 -11.18 -6.47 -4.28
C HIS A 6 -12.39 -7.32 -4.62
N SER A 7 -13.32 -6.76 -5.40
CA SER A 7 -14.55 -7.43 -5.87
C SER A 7 -14.59 -7.54 -7.39
N LEU A 8 -15.33 -8.52 -7.91
CA LEU A 8 -15.59 -8.66 -9.35
C LEU A 8 -17.05 -8.34 -9.65
N GLU A 9 -17.28 -7.53 -10.69
CA GLU A 9 -18.62 -7.05 -11.05
C GLU A 9 -19.58 -8.21 -11.37
N GLY A 10 -20.72 -8.21 -10.66
CA GLY A 10 -21.74 -9.24 -10.80
C GLY A 10 -21.33 -10.64 -10.32
N ARG A 11 -20.17 -10.80 -9.66
CA ARG A 11 -19.69 -12.09 -9.13
C ARG A 11 -19.88 -12.18 -7.61
N PRO A 12 -20.16 -13.37 -7.08
CA PRO A 12 -20.35 -13.57 -5.64
C PRO A 12 -19.04 -13.38 -4.84
N PRO A 13 -19.13 -13.08 -3.53
CA PRO A 13 -17.96 -12.95 -2.65
C PRO A 13 -17.01 -14.16 -2.61
N SER A 14 -17.48 -15.35 -2.98
CA SER A 14 -16.63 -16.53 -3.12
C SER A 14 -15.57 -16.40 -4.22
N GLU A 15 -15.75 -15.46 -5.15
CA GLU A 15 -14.82 -15.14 -6.23
C GLU A 15 -14.08 -13.82 -6.03
N TRP A 16 -14.30 -13.14 -4.89
CA TRP A 16 -13.59 -11.90 -4.55
C TRP A 16 -12.19 -12.20 -4.02
N GLN A 17 -11.29 -11.23 -4.18
CA GLN A 17 -9.91 -11.38 -3.74
C GLN A 17 -9.85 -11.27 -2.22
N ASP A 18 -9.26 -12.28 -1.57
CA ASP A 18 -9.03 -12.24 -0.14
C ASP A 18 -8.04 -11.13 0.21
N LEU A 19 -8.29 -10.41 1.31
CA LEU A 19 -7.44 -9.31 1.73
C LEU A 19 -6.04 -9.77 2.11
N GLU A 20 -5.90 -10.91 2.79
CA GLU A 20 -4.58 -11.43 3.17
C GLU A 20 -3.79 -11.87 1.94
N GLU A 21 -4.46 -12.51 0.97
CA GLU A 21 -3.85 -12.89 -0.31
C GLU A 21 -3.28 -11.67 -1.05
N HIS A 22 -4.07 -10.61 -1.18
CA HIS A 22 -3.64 -9.35 -1.78
C HIS A 22 -2.44 -8.74 -1.04
N LEU A 23 -2.54 -8.56 0.28
CA LEU A 23 -1.46 -7.95 1.08
C LEU A 23 -0.14 -8.74 0.97
N LEU A 24 -0.20 -10.06 0.97
CA LEU A 24 0.97 -10.93 0.81
C LEU A 24 1.56 -10.84 -0.61
N SER A 25 0.72 -10.86 -1.64
CA SER A 25 1.13 -10.75 -3.04
C SER A 25 1.82 -9.40 -3.33
N VAL A 26 1.23 -8.30 -2.83
CA VAL A 26 1.82 -6.95 -2.94
C VAL A 26 3.14 -6.88 -2.17
N ALA A 27 3.20 -7.41 -0.94
CA ALA A 27 4.43 -7.44 -0.14
C ALA A 27 5.56 -8.20 -0.85
N ASP A 28 5.26 -9.36 -1.44
CA ASP A 28 6.25 -10.18 -2.15
C ASP A 28 6.75 -9.51 -3.44
N SER A 29 5.84 -8.93 -4.21
CA SER A 29 6.19 -8.24 -5.46
C SER A 29 6.99 -6.97 -5.21
N ALA A 30 6.54 -6.14 -4.25
CA ALA A 30 7.25 -4.92 -3.85
C ALA A 30 8.67 -5.25 -3.34
N ALA A 31 8.83 -6.32 -2.56
CA ALA A 31 10.15 -6.78 -2.12
C ALA A 31 11.06 -7.17 -3.29
N LYS A 32 10.54 -7.91 -4.29
CA LYS A 32 11.29 -8.29 -5.49
C LYS A 32 11.74 -7.07 -6.28
N PHE A 33 10.88 -6.07 -6.44
CA PHE A 33 11.22 -4.82 -7.14
C PHE A 33 12.30 -4.04 -6.39
N ALA A 34 12.24 -4.04 -5.05
CA ALA A 34 13.20 -3.32 -4.22
C ALA A 34 14.56 -4.02 -4.05
N ALA A 35 14.68 -5.29 -4.45
CA ALA A 35 15.91 -6.08 -4.30
C ALA A 35 17.11 -5.49 -5.04
N LEU A 36 16.86 -4.80 -6.15
CA LEU A 36 17.93 -4.19 -6.95
C LEU A 36 18.67 -3.06 -6.22
N PHE A 37 18.08 -2.49 -5.17
CA PHE A 37 18.67 -1.38 -4.41
C PHE A 37 18.73 -1.64 -2.89
N GLY A 38 18.50 -2.88 -2.45
CA GLY A 38 18.60 -3.26 -1.03
C GLY A 38 17.43 -2.74 -0.18
N GLY A 39 16.24 -2.60 -0.76
CA GLY A 39 15.02 -2.11 -0.10
C GLY A 39 13.98 -3.18 0.21
N GLU A 40 14.31 -4.47 0.09
CA GLU A 40 13.37 -5.59 0.12
C GLU A 40 12.49 -5.60 1.38
N GLU A 41 13.10 -5.53 2.56
CA GLU A 41 12.39 -5.61 3.84
C GLU A 41 11.49 -4.38 4.07
N TRP A 42 11.91 -3.23 3.57
CA TRP A 42 11.13 -2.00 3.64
C TRP A 42 9.92 -2.05 2.72
N ALA A 43 10.13 -2.44 1.46
CA ALA A 43 9.05 -2.57 0.47
C ALA A 43 8.07 -3.68 0.85
N ARG A 44 8.56 -4.81 1.36
CA ARG A 44 7.73 -5.90 1.90
C ARG A 44 6.81 -5.40 3.00
N LEU A 45 7.37 -4.72 4.00
CA LEU A 45 6.59 -4.26 5.15
C LEU A 45 5.57 -3.19 4.73
N ALA A 46 5.96 -2.28 3.82
CA ALA A 46 5.07 -1.25 3.31
C ALA A 46 3.92 -1.88 2.50
N GLY A 47 4.22 -2.83 1.60
CA GLY A 47 3.21 -3.57 0.85
C GLY A 47 2.29 -4.40 1.73
N LEU A 48 2.80 -5.02 2.80
CA LEU A 48 1.97 -5.79 3.73
C LEU A 48 1.02 -4.88 4.53
N TRP A 49 1.42 -3.65 4.82
CA TRP A 49 0.64 -2.72 5.66
C TRP A 49 -0.19 -1.71 4.86
N HIS A 50 0.02 -1.57 3.55
CA HIS A 50 -0.56 -0.45 2.79
C HIS A 50 -2.09 -0.38 2.91
N ASP A 51 -2.75 -1.55 2.84
CA ASP A 51 -4.20 -1.67 2.74
C ASP A 51 -4.90 -2.31 3.94
N ILE A 52 -4.23 -2.37 5.10
CA ILE A 52 -4.87 -2.94 6.31
C ILE A 52 -6.10 -2.16 6.77
N GLY A 53 -6.35 -0.95 6.25
CA GLY A 53 -7.61 -0.25 6.47
C GLY A 53 -8.83 -0.94 5.87
N LYS A 54 -8.63 -1.85 4.90
CA LYS A 54 -9.69 -2.67 4.31
C LYS A 54 -10.30 -3.67 5.30
N TYR A 55 -9.68 -3.89 6.47
CA TYR A 55 -10.29 -4.60 7.61
C TYR A 55 -11.42 -3.81 8.30
N SER A 56 -11.65 -2.53 7.93
CA SER A 56 -12.76 -1.75 8.47
C SER A 56 -14.12 -2.30 8.03
N ASN A 57 -15.15 -2.15 8.88
CA ASN A 57 -16.49 -2.61 8.53
C ASN A 57 -17.05 -1.75 7.39
N GLU A 58 -16.69 -0.47 7.40
CA GLU A 58 -17.10 0.54 6.45
C GLU A 58 -16.59 0.21 5.04
N PHE A 59 -15.32 -0.20 4.91
CA PHE A 59 -14.77 -0.64 3.63
C PHE A 59 -15.44 -1.93 3.14
N GLN A 60 -15.55 -2.94 4.01
CA GLN A 60 -16.20 -4.20 3.63
C GLN A 60 -17.66 -3.98 3.21
N HIS A 61 -18.43 -3.20 3.98
CA HIS A 61 -19.82 -2.87 3.64
C HIS A 61 -19.92 -2.16 2.30
N MET A 62 -19.05 -1.17 2.06
CA MET A 62 -18.96 -0.49 0.77
C MET A 62 -18.68 -1.48 -0.37
N LEU A 63 -17.82 -2.46 -0.18
CA LEU A 63 -17.53 -3.50 -1.18
C LEU A 63 -18.79 -4.34 -1.48
N TYR A 64 -19.54 -4.72 -0.45
CA TYR A 64 -20.82 -5.43 -0.59
C TYR A 64 -21.91 -4.60 -1.26
N GLU A 65 -22.04 -3.31 -0.94
CA GLU A 65 -23.01 -2.42 -1.57
C GLU A 65 -22.65 -2.09 -3.02
N ALA A 66 -21.35 -1.96 -3.32
CA ALA A 66 -20.86 -1.57 -4.64
C ALA A 66 -20.94 -2.69 -5.68
N ASN A 67 -20.98 -3.97 -5.25
CA ASN A 67 -21.08 -5.21 -6.04
C ASN A 67 -20.53 -5.12 -7.48
N GLY A 68 -19.32 -4.55 -7.64
CA GLY A 68 -18.63 -4.47 -8.94
C GLY A 68 -18.03 -3.14 -9.39
N ILE A 69 -18.39 -1.99 -8.80
CA ILE A 69 -17.95 -0.69 -9.35
C ILE A 69 -16.67 -0.20 -8.65
N GLU A 70 -15.69 -1.04 -8.32
CA GLU A 70 -14.58 -0.65 -7.43
C GLU A 70 -13.68 0.47 -8.01
N SER A 71 -13.34 0.39 -9.30
CA SER A 71 -12.36 1.29 -9.94
C SER A 71 -12.84 2.75 -10.09
N HIS A 72 -14.15 2.99 -10.22
CA HIS A 72 -14.71 4.36 -10.36
C HIS A 72 -15.08 5.00 -9.03
N LEU A 73 -14.87 4.26 -7.96
CA LEU A 73 -15.47 4.54 -6.68
C LEU A 73 -14.41 5.09 -5.74
N GLU A 74 -13.18 4.53 -5.72
CA GLU A 74 -12.09 4.99 -4.83
C GLU A 74 -11.70 6.46 -4.99
N THR A 75 -12.07 7.07 -6.12
CA THR A 75 -11.82 8.48 -6.42
C THR A 75 -12.95 9.44 -5.98
N LYS A 76 -14.05 8.95 -5.37
CA LYS A 76 -15.20 9.78 -4.97
C LYS A 76 -15.07 10.40 -3.55
N PRO A 77 -15.54 11.64 -3.33
CA PRO A 77 -15.55 12.27 -2.01
C PRO A 77 -16.41 11.53 -0.98
N GLY A 78 -15.92 11.39 0.26
CA GLY A 78 -16.70 10.85 1.40
C GLY A 78 -16.46 9.38 1.77
N ARG A 79 -15.35 8.78 1.33
CA ARG A 79 -15.05 7.35 1.51
C ARG A 79 -14.32 6.98 2.81
N PRO A 80 -14.41 5.70 3.23
CA PRO A 80 -13.58 5.16 4.30
C PRO A 80 -12.12 5.39 3.95
N ILE A 81 -11.37 6.06 4.83
CA ILE A 81 -9.96 6.32 4.58
C ILE A 81 -9.16 5.10 5.00
N HIS A 82 -9.19 4.04 4.19
CA HIS A 82 -8.45 2.81 4.48
C HIS A 82 -6.93 3.02 4.41
N SER A 83 -6.48 3.98 3.62
CA SER A 83 -5.06 4.30 3.42
C SER A 83 -4.33 4.84 4.66
N GLN A 84 -5.03 5.18 5.75
CA GLN A 84 -4.38 5.69 6.97
C GLN A 84 -3.97 4.59 7.95
N ALA A 85 -4.71 3.47 8.00
CA ALA A 85 -4.56 2.51 9.09
C ALA A 85 -3.16 1.88 9.17
N GLY A 86 -2.54 1.58 8.03
CA GLY A 86 -1.17 1.07 7.99
C GLY A 86 -0.13 2.10 8.44
N GLY A 87 -0.33 3.37 8.11
CA GLY A 87 0.51 4.46 8.60
C GLY A 87 0.37 4.64 10.13
N HIS A 88 -0.84 4.53 10.66
CA HIS A 88 -1.07 4.56 12.11
C HIS A 88 -0.43 3.36 12.82
N LEU A 89 -0.48 2.16 12.23
CA LEU A 89 0.25 1.00 12.74
C LEU A 89 1.76 1.25 12.76
N ALA A 90 2.32 1.85 11.70
CA ALA A 90 3.73 2.21 11.66
C ALA A 90 4.11 3.18 12.78
N GLN A 91 3.27 4.16 13.10
CA GLN A 91 3.50 5.08 14.23
C GLN A 91 3.47 4.37 15.61
N GLN A 92 2.73 3.28 15.74
CA GLN A 92 2.68 2.49 16.99
C GLN A 92 3.89 1.54 17.14
N LYS A 93 4.42 1.04 16.02
CA LYS A 93 5.42 -0.05 16.01
C LYS A 93 6.85 0.44 15.77
N LEU A 94 7.01 1.56 15.06
CA LEU A 94 8.29 2.05 14.59
C LEU A 94 8.64 3.37 15.28
N ALA A 95 9.94 3.60 15.43
CA ALA A 95 10.49 4.78 16.10
C ALA A 95 11.62 5.40 15.28
N ASN A 96 12.18 6.51 15.77
CA ASN A 96 13.35 7.18 15.21
C ASN A 96 13.17 7.65 13.74
N GLY A 97 11.93 7.99 13.35
CA GLY A 97 11.61 8.51 12.02
C GLY A 97 11.33 7.43 10.98
N LEU A 98 11.50 6.14 11.30
CA LEU A 98 11.10 5.03 10.43
C LEU A 98 9.60 5.06 10.18
N ASP A 99 8.81 5.33 11.23
CA ASP A 99 7.36 5.54 11.17
C ASP A 99 6.98 6.53 10.08
N ARG A 100 7.68 7.67 9.98
CA ARG A 100 7.38 8.70 8.98
C ARG A 100 7.61 8.23 7.55
N VAL A 101 8.68 7.47 7.32
CA VAL A 101 8.94 6.85 6.00
C VAL A 101 7.76 5.97 5.61
N PHE A 102 7.32 5.09 6.50
CA PHE A 102 6.16 4.24 6.25
C PHE A 102 4.85 5.03 6.09
N CYS A 103 4.65 6.12 6.84
CA CYS A 103 3.51 7.00 6.62
C CYS A 103 3.48 7.60 5.21
N TRP A 104 4.63 8.00 4.64
CA TRP A 104 4.68 8.45 3.24
C TRP A 104 4.30 7.35 2.26
N LEU A 105 4.88 6.16 2.44
CA LEU A 105 4.65 5.03 1.54
C LEU A 105 3.18 4.59 1.59
N ILE A 106 2.64 4.46 2.80
CA ILE A 106 1.31 3.90 3.05
C ILE A 106 0.24 4.96 2.87
N MET A 107 0.30 6.12 3.53
CA MET A 107 -0.79 7.11 3.45
C MET A 107 -0.85 7.85 2.10
N GLY A 108 0.14 7.61 1.23
CA GLY A 108 0.25 8.15 -0.11
C GLY A 108 -0.11 7.19 -1.24
N HIS A 109 -0.31 5.88 -1.01
CA HIS A 109 -0.37 4.89 -2.11
C HIS A 109 -1.46 5.17 -3.16
N HIS A 110 -2.59 5.79 -2.78
CA HIS A 110 -3.61 6.25 -3.75
C HIS A 110 -3.47 7.71 -4.22
N ALA A 111 -2.81 8.56 -3.43
CA ALA A 111 -2.82 10.01 -3.63
C ALA A 111 -1.48 10.57 -4.15
N GLY A 112 -0.45 9.73 -4.24
CA GLY A 112 0.93 10.15 -4.43
C GLY A 112 1.63 10.56 -3.14
N LEU A 113 2.94 10.77 -3.23
CA LEU A 113 3.75 11.28 -2.13
C LEU A 113 3.43 12.75 -1.85
N ALA A 114 2.78 13.01 -0.72
CA ALA A 114 2.46 14.35 -0.26
C ALA A 114 3.67 15.06 0.35
N ASP A 115 3.68 16.39 0.25
CA ASP A 115 4.55 17.21 1.09
C ASP A 115 4.28 16.95 2.57
N TYR A 116 5.31 17.09 3.40
CA TYR A 116 5.18 16.84 4.83
C TYR A 116 4.34 17.91 5.53
N SER A 117 4.66 19.18 5.29
CA SER A 117 4.04 20.33 5.96
C SER A 117 2.85 20.86 5.18
N THR A 118 1.94 21.49 5.93
CA THR A 118 0.74 22.13 5.38
C THR A 118 1.03 23.47 4.69
N GLU A 119 2.27 23.98 4.76
CA GLU A 119 2.64 25.32 4.29
C GLU A 119 2.37 25.52 2.79
N VAL A 120 2.50 24.46 1.98
CA VAL A 120 2.28 24.51 0.53
C VAL A 120 1.02 23.74 0.11
N THR A 121 0.74 22.57 0.70
CA THR A 121 -0.31 21.64 0.25
C THR A 121 -1.55 21.58 1.15
N GLY A 122 -1.56 22.33 2.27
CA GLY A 122 -2.68 22.39 3.19
C GLY A 122 -3.08 21.01 3.74
N ALA A 123 -4.38 20.72 3.78
CA ALA A 123 -4.91 19.46 4.34
C ALA A 123 -4.51 18.19 3.56
N LYS A 124 -3.93 18.32 2.36
CA LYS A 124 -3.41 17.19 1.57
C LYS A 124 -2.02 16.74 2.01
N ALA A 125 -1.35 17.51 2.88
CA ALA A 125 -0.06 17.17 3.46
C ALA A 125 -0.11 15.83 4.22
N LEU A 126 1.06 15.24 4.48
CA LEU A 126 1.15 14.02 5.28
C LEU A 126 0.85 14.29 6.76
N SER A 127 1.38 15.38 7.32
CA SER A 127 1.32 15.61 8.78
C SER A 127 -0.10 15.61 9.38
N PRO A 128 -1.15 16.17 8.74
CA PRO A 128 -2.52 16.08 9.28
C PRO A 128 -3.05 14.64 9.36
N LYS A 129 -2.65 13.76 8.43
CA LYS A 129 -3.07 12.36 8.40
C LYS A 129 -2.45 11.54 9.54
N MET A 130 -1.37 12.04 10.16
CA MET A 130 -0.63 11.35 11.23
C MET A 130 -1.07 11.71 12.65
N VAL A 131 -1.96 12.69 12.83
CA VAL A 131 -2.25 13.31 14.14
C VAL A 131 -3.10 12.41 15.05
N SER A 132 -3.83 11.43 14.51
CA SER A 132 -4.79 10.64 15.29
C SER A 132 -4.64 9.14 15.04
N PRO A 133 -3.50 8.52 15.43
CA PRO A 133 -3.27 7.09 15.23
C PRO A 133 -4.30 6.20 15.91
N ASP A 134 -4.88 6.66 17.03
CA ASP A 134 -5.94 5.94 17.75
C ASP A 134 -7.25 5.82 16.95
N ALA A 135 -7.43 6.65 15.91
CA ALA A 135 -8.59 6.56 15.02
C ALA A 135 -8.67 5.21 14.29
N SER A 136 -7.55 4.49 14.16
CA SER A 136 -7.51 3.16 13.55
C SER A 136 -7.53 2.01 14.55
N ALA A 137 -7.65 2.26 15.86
CA ALA A 137 -7.54 1.22 16.90
C ALA A 137 -8.51 0.04 16.68
N GLU A 138 -9.77 0.31 16.33
CA GLU A 138 -10.76 -0.75 16.06
C GLU A 138 -10.47 -1.56 14.80
N ILE A 139 -9.85 -0.94 13.80
CA ILE A 139 -9.40 -1.63 12.58
C ILE A 139 -8.22 -2.54 12.94
N LEU A 140 -7.22 -2.03 13.67
CA LEU A 140 -6.01 -2.76 14.04
C LEU A 140 -6.27 -3.97 14.95
N LYS A 141 -7.37 -3.98 15.70
CA LYS A 141 -7.84 -5.16 16.46
C LYS A 141 -8.25 -6.32 15.56
N LYS A 142 -8.70 -6.05 14.33
CA LYS A 142 -9.16 -7.06 13.36
C LYS A 142 -8.02 -7.61 12.48
N VAL A 143 -6.91 -6.88 12.40
CA VAL A 143 -5.74 -7.30 11.61
C VAL A 143 -5.07 -8.51 12.29
N PRO A 144 -4.79 -9.61 11.54
CA PRO A 144 -4.06 -10.77 12.04
C PRO A 144 -2.71 -10.40 12.66
N ASP A 145 -2.31 -11.13 13.70
CA ASP A 145 -1.05 -10.91 14.40
C ASP A 145 0.16 -11.13 13.47
N GLU A 146 0.05 -12.10 12.56
CA GLU A 146 1.04 -12.41 11.54
C GLU A 146 1.24 -11.25 10.56
N ILE A 147 0.23 -10.41 10.35
CA ILE A 147 0.34 -9.23 9.47
C ILE A 147 0.88 -8.03 10.24
N LYS A 148 0.37 -7.74 11.45
CA LYS A 148 0.72 -6.51 12.18
C LYS A 148 1.97 -6.60 13.06
N ASN A 149 2.42 -7.80 13.42
CA ASN A 149 3.60 -8.02 14.28
C ASN A 149 4.83 -8.43 13.47
N GLN A 150 5.12 -7.65 12.43
CA GLN A 150 6.34 -7.80 11.64
C GLN A 150 7.56 -7.20 12.34
N PRO A 151 8.77 -7.73 12.09
CA PRO A 151 9.99 -7.13 12.61
C PRO A 151 10.27 -5.77 11.97
N THR A 152 10.93 -4.88 12.72
CA THR A 152 11.45 -3.62 12.18
C THR A 152 12.53 -3.91 11.14
N PRO A 153 12.45 -3.35 9.93
CA PRO A 153 13.46 -3.58 8.90
C PRO A 153 14.80 -2.95 9.32
N PRO A 154 15.94 -3.53 8.91
CA PRO A 154 17.24 -2.96 9.20
C PRO A 154 17.45 -1.65 8.45
N ALA A 155 18.39 -0.83 8.94
CA ALA A 155 18.79 0.39 8.25
C ALA A 155 19.34 0.03 6.85
N PRO A 156 18.76 0.58 5.77
CA PRO A 156 19.08 0.18 4.40
C PRO A 156 20.51 0.55 4.04
N ASN A 157 21.20 -0.38 3.37
CA ASN A 157 22.60 -0.19 2.97
C ASN A 157 22.78 1.04 2.07
N LEU A 158 21.79 1.36 1.25
CA LEU A 158 21.80 2.51 0.37
C LEU A 158 21.97 3.83 1.15
N LEU A 159 21.26 4.00 2.27
CA LEU A 159 21.40 5.20 3.12
C LEU A 159 22.73 5.22 3.88
N ARG A 160 23.26 4.05 4.27
CA ARG A 160 24.60 3.95 4.88
C ARG A 160 25.71 4.42 3.92
N ASN A 161 25.49 4.25 2.62
CA ASN A 161 26.42 4.67 1.57
C ASN A 161 26.19 6.12 1.09
N GLY A 162 25.39 6.91 1.82
CA GLY A 162 25.20 8.34 1.57
C GLY A 162 24.12 8.69 0.55
N ALA A 163 23.25 7.74 0.17
CA ALA A 163 22.14 8.05 -0.72
C ALA A 163 21.12 8.97 -0.07
N ASP A 164 20.44 9.76 -0.91
CA ASP A 164 19.39 10.66 -0.50
C ASP A 164 18.14 9.91 0.01
N VAL A 165 17.68 10.27 1.21
CA VAL A 165 16.50 9.64 1.85
C VAL A 165 15.24 9.86 1.01
N SER A 166 15.11 11.03 0.38
CA SER A 166 13.96 11.36 -0.46
C SER A 166 13.94 10.51 -1.74
N PHE A 167 15.11 10.22 -2.32
CA PHE A 167 15.23 9.28 -3.44
C PHE A 167 14.85 7.85 -3.03
N PHE A 168 15.34 7.39 -1.87
CA PHE A 168 14.99 6.06 -1.34
C PHE A 168 13.47 5.89 -1.12
N ILE A 169 12.81 6.90 -0.52
CA ILE A 169 11.35 6.91 -0.34
C ILE A 169 10.62 6.82 -1.68
N ARG A 170 11.05 7.57 -2.71
CA ARG A 170 10.42 7.55 -4.04
C ARG A 170 10.57 6.20 -4.73
N MET A 171 11.75 5.58 -4.62
CA MET A 171 11.99 4.23 -5.17
C MET A 171 11.10 3.19 -4.48
N LEU A 172 11.05 3.19 -3.15
CA LEU A 172 10.16 2.30 -2.39
C LEU A 172 8.68 2.53 -2.72
N PHE A 173 8.27 3.80 -2.85
CA PHE A 173 6.90 4.16 -3.21
C PHE A 173 6.52 3.58 -4.58
N SER A 174 7.40 3.73 -5.57
CA SER A 174 7.19 3.12 -6.89
C SER A 174 7.02 1.61 -6.78
N CYS A 175 7.86 0.92 -6.00
CA CYS A 175 7.75 -0.53 -5.83
C CYS A 175 6.42 -0.96 -5.21
N VAL A 176 5.94 -0.26 -4.19
CA VAL A 176 4.67 -0.60 -3.52
C VAL A 176 3.48 -0.32 -4.44
N VAL A 177 3.45 0.85 -5.08
CA VAL A 177 2.37 1.22 -6.00
C VAL A 177 2.33 0.30 -7.21
N ASP A 178 3.47 0.04 -7.86
CA ASP A 178 3.51 -0.87 -9.01
C ASP A 178 3.05 -2.28 -8.62
N ALA A 179 3.42 -2.77 -7.44
CA ALA A 179 3.00 -4.08 -6.95
C ALA A 179 1.48 -4.15 -6.71
N ASP A 180 0.90 -3.13 -6.07
CA ASP A 180 -0.54 -3.00 -5.82
C ASP A 180 -1.35 -2.96 -7.13
N PHE A 181 -0.91 -2.12 -8.08
CA PHE A 181 -1.55 -2.03 -9.39
C PHE A 181 -1.46 -3.34 -10.19
N LEU A 182 -0.30 -4.01 -10.17
CA LEU A 182 -0.12 -5.28 -10.88
C LEU A 182 -0.92 -6.42 -10.28
N ASP A 183 -1.02 -6.48 -8.95
CA ASP A 183 -1.85 -7.48 -8.27
C ASP A 183 -3.34 -7.25 -8.56
N THR A 184 -3.80 -6.00 -8.45
CA THR A 184 -5.17 -5.62 -8.80
C THR A 184 -5.48 -5.93 -10.27
N GLU A 185 -4.58 -5.59 -11.20
CA GLU A 185 -4.73 -5.89 -12.63
C GLU A 185 -4.83 -7.40 -12.87
N ALA A 186 -3.94 -8.20 -12.27
CA ALA A 186 -3.94 -9.65 -12.42
C ALA A 186 -5.21 -10.31 -11.86
N PHE A 187 -5.79 -9.74 -10.81
CA PHE A 187 -7.07 -10.19 -10.26
C PHE A 187 -8.25 -9.80 -11.16
N MET A 188 -8.29 -8.55 -11.65
CA MET A 188 -9.41 -8.01 -12.43
C MET A 188 -9.44 -8.52 -13.88
N ASP A 189 -8.29 -8.68 -14.52
CA ASP A 189 -8.15 -9.08 -15.92
C ASP A 189 -6.91 -9.98 -16.11
N LYS A 190 -7.15 -11.29 -16.04
CA LYS A 190 -6.12 -12.32 -16.16
C LYS A 190 -5.42 -12.34 -17.52
N ASP A 191 -6.06 -11.83 -18.56
CA ASP A 191 -5.51 -11.82 -19.93
C ASP A 191 -4.58 -10.61 -20.13
N ARG A 192 -4.92 -9.44 -19.56
CA ARG A 192 -4.05 -8.25 -19.58
C ARG A 192 -2.72 -8.46 -18.87
N GLY A 193 -2.71 -9.16 -17.72
CA GLY A 193 -1.48 -9.44 -16.99
C GLY A 193 -0.44 -10.23 -17.81
N GLN A 194 -0.89 -11.07 -18.75
CA GLN A 194 0.00 -11.89 -19.58
C GLN A 194 0.71 -11.07 -20.67
N LEU A 195 0.05 -10.05 -21.22
CA LEU A 195 0.58 -9.21 -22.30
C LEU A 195 1.80 -8.36 -21.88
N ARG A 196 1.95 -8.05 -20.58
CA ARG A 196 3.09 -7.27 -20.05
C ARG A 196 4.41 -8.02 -20.07
N ASN A 197 4.39 -9.35 -20.10
CA ASN A 197 5.61 -10.17 -20.07
C ASN A 197 6.28 -10.37 -21.44
N GLU A 198 5.69 -9.86 -22.53
CA GLU A 198 6.15 -10.21 -23.87
C GLU A 198 7.14 -9.21 -24.48
N THR A 199 7.08 -7.92 -24.15
CA THR A 199 7.95 -6.90 -24.78
C THR A 199 8.15 -5.64 -23.94
N THR A 200 9.14 -5.63 -23.05
CA THR A 200 9.68 -4.38 -22.51
C THR A 200 10.90 -3.99 -23.34
N PRO A 201 10.97 -2.77 -23.92
CA PRO A 201 12.13 -2.35 -24.67
C PRO A 201 13.37 -2.35 -23.77
N ARG A 202 14.48 -2.89 -24.26
CA ARG A 202 15.77 -2.84 -23.58
C ARG A 202 16.23 -1.39 -23.53
N LEU A 203 17.04 -1.04 -22.54
CA LEU A 203 17.59 0.33 -22.44
C LEU A 203 18.35 0.74 -23.72
N THR A 204 19.01 -0.21 -24.38
CA THR A 204 19.70 0.00 -25.67
C THR A 204 18.76 0.28 -26.85
N GLU A 205 17.47 0.03 -26.70
CA GLU A 205 16.43 0.32 -27.70
C GLU A 205 15.76 1.67 -27.43
N LEU A 206 16.04 2.28 -26.27
CA LEU A 206 15.50 3.57 -25.84
C LEU A 206 16.52 4.72 -25.90
N LEU A 207 17.80 4.40 -26.09
CA LEU A 207 18.93 5.34 -26.20
C LEU A 207 19.46 5.37 -27.64
#